data_AF-A0A497XN06-F1
#
_entry.id   AF-A0A497XN06-F1
#
_cell.length_a   1.000
_cell.length_b   1.000
_cell.length_c   1.000
_cell.angle_alpha   90.00
_cell.angle_beta   90.00
_cell.angle_gamma   90.00
#
_symmetry.space_group_name_H-M   'P 1'
#
loop_
_entity.id
_entity.type
_entity.pdbx_description
1 polymer ?
#
loop_
_entity_poly.entity_id
_entity_poly.type
_entity_poly.pdbx_seq_one_letter_code
_entity_poly.pdbx_strand_id
1 'polypeptide(L)'
;MSEERKEGGFKAVTLDDALIRDYLIKILGEGEDFAQEFYQELVEKSEFFQKTLAKDRLPSLKAEELEAIFDKIFAARRKKKQIIEETGIDKLKKAISDLLYGDEKGGLLRKKKDTERTWEEKVDEFAKQLRGIDRKSARDIAAELLHFTFPEKYILWTSWIWDPESETGAIVFLKEEPPTGGRGRRMYGETYEQFKQVYEQIAEKLQEFGIKVKGYLFVDIFLAMIYATYVDYMTLSTMHSAKGFFPPAGVMAKRLLGVNVPVEFT
;
A
#
# COMPACT_ATOMS: atom_id res chain seq x y z
N MET A 1 -36.04 26.53 -10.09
CA MET A 1 -36.23 25.15 -9.60
C MET A 1 -34.87 24.49 -9.62
N SER A 2 -34.16 24.60 -8.50
CA SER A 2 -32.83 24.02 -8.29
C SER A 2 -32.98 22.53 -8.00
N GLU A 3 -32.50 21.69 -8.91
CA GLU A 3 -32.30 20.27 -8.60
C GLU A 3 -31.22 20.16 -7.53
N GLU A 4 -31.65 19.88 -6.31
CA GLU A 4 -30.80 19.33 -5.27
C GLU A 4 -30.19 18.03 -5.80
N ARG A 5 -28.90 18.07 -6.14
CA ARG A 5 -28.09 16.86 -6.30
C ARG A 5 -28.14 16.13 -4.96
N LYS A 6 -28.96 15.08 -4.88
CA LYS A 6 -28.89 14.10 -3.80
C LYS A 6 -27.44 13.60 -3.73
N GLU A 7 -26.77 13.87 -2.60
CA GLU A 7 -25.51 13.23 -2.22
C GLU A 7 -25.77 11.73 -2.09
N GLY A 8 -25.62 10.99 -3.19
CA GLY A 8 -25.48 9.55 -3.13
C GLY A 8 -24.11 9.27 -2.51
N GLY A 9 -24.08 8.87 -1.24
CA GLY A 9 -22.86 8.39 -0.59
C GLY A 9 -22.22 7.30 -1.45
N PHE A 10 -20.88 7.34 -1.57
CA PHE A 10 -20.14 6.28 -2.27
C PHE A 10 -20.50 4.94 -1.64
N LYS A 11 -20.88 3.98 -2.49
CA LYS A 11 -21.10 2.59 -2.11
C LYS A 11 -20.14 1.75 -2.90
N ALA A 12 -19.17 1.15 -2.21
CA ALA A 12 -18.21 0.24 -2.80
C ALA A 12 -18.92 -0.87 -3.58
N VAL A 13 -18.31 -1.28 -4.70
CA VAL A 13 -18.81 -2.39 -5.50
C VAL A 13 -18.78 -3.68 -4.68
N THR A 14 -19.82 -4.51 -4.81
CA THR A 14 -19.78 -5.87 -4.27
C THR A 14 -18.73 -6.67 -5.04
N LEU A 15 -17.72 -7.19 -4.35
CA LEU A 15 -16.67 -8.02 -4.94
C LEU A 15 -17.20 -9.42 -5.28
N ASP A 16 -16.49 -10.14 -6.15
CA ASP A 16 -16.86 -11.51 -6.51
C ASP A 16 -16.28 -12.53 -5.51
N ASP A 17 -17.16 -13.12 -4.71
CA ASP A 17 -16.81 -14.12 -3.70
C ASP A 17 -16.10 -15.34 -4.30
N ALA A 18 -16.44 -15.75 -5.53
CA ALA A 18 -15.79 -16.88 -6.19
C ALA A 18 -14.34 -16.52 -6.56
N LEU A 19 -14.11 -15.33 -7.10
CA LEU A 19 -12.75 -14.87 -7.42
C LEU A 19 -11.89 -14.71 -6.16
N ILE A 20 -12.44 -14.14 -5.07
CA ILE A 20 -11.71 -14.02 -3.81
C ILE A 20 -11.31 -15.40 -3.29
N ARG A 21 -12.24 -16.36 -3.32
CA ARG A 21 -11.98 -17.74 -2.89
C ARG A 21 -10.94 -18.42 -3.76
N ASP A 22 -11.01 -18.27 -5.08
CA ASP A 22 -10.06 -18.87 -6.02
C ASP A 22 -8.64 -18.33 -5.80
N TYR A 23 -8.49 -17.02 -5.59
CA TYR A 23 -7.19 -16.45 -5.25
C TYR A 23 -6.69 -16.92 -3.89
N LEU A 24 -7.57 -17.02 -2.89
CA LEU A 24 -7.20 -17.53 -1.57
C LEU A 24 -6.71 -18.98 -1.66
N ILE A 25 -7.40 -19.85 -2.42
CA ILE A 25 -6.99 -21.24 -2.65
C ILE A 25 -5.62 -21.29 -3.34
N LYS A 26 -5.37 -20.44 -4.33
CA LYS A 26 -4.06 -20.37 -5.00
C LYS A 26 -2.95 -20.00 -4.03
N ILE A 27 -3.19 -19.02 -3.16
CA ILE A 27 -2.22 -18.58 -2.14
C ILE A 27 -1.95 -19.71 -1.14
N LEU A 28 -2.99 -20.34 -0.61
CA LEU A 28 -2.85 -21.47 0.33
C LEU A 28 -2.25 -22.72 -0.34
N GLY A 29 -2.39 -22.84 -1.66
CA GLY A 29 -1.76 -23.88 -2.47
C GLY A 29 -0.23 -23.79 -2.52
N GLU A 30 0.38 -22.64 -2.21
CA GLU A 30 1.83 -22.50 -2.00
C GLU A 30 2.29 -23.19 -0.69
N GLY A 31 1.35 -23.47 0.22
CA GLY A 31 1.57 -24.11 1.52
C GLY A 31 1.16 -23.22 2.68
N GLU A 32 0.58 -23.83 3.72
CA GLU A 32 0.21 -23.09 4.94
C GLU A 32 1.43 -22.46 5.62
N ASP A 33 2.57 -23.16 5.64
CA ASP A 33 3.83 -22.66 6.19
C ASP A 33 4.29 -21.38 5.47
N PHE A 34 4.19 -21.34 4.14
CA PHE A 34 4.52 -20.14 3.35
C PHE A 34 3.67 -18.94 3.77
N ALA A 35 2.35 -19.12 3.92
CA ALA A 35 1.45 -18.05 4.31
C ALA A 35 1.72 -17.57 5.74
N GLN A 36 2.02 -18.48 6.67
CA GLN A 36 2.36 -18.15 8.06
C GLN A 36 3.70 -17.42 8.16
N GLU A 37 4.74 -17.88 7.47
CA GLU A 37 6.03 -17.22 7.42
C GLU A 37 5.93 -15.82 6.81
N PHE A 38 5.21 -15.68 5.70
CA PHE A 38 5.02 -14.38 5.05
C PHE A 38 4.24 -13.41 5.95
N TYR A 39 3.21 -13.89 6.64
CA TYR A 39 2.50 -13.09 7.64
C TYR A 39 3.44 -12.63 8.77
N GLN A 40 4.24 -13.54 9.31
CA GLN A 40 5.18 -13.23 10.39
C GLN A 40 6.24 -12.20 9.95
N GLU A 41 6.80 -12.33 8.75
CA GLU A 41 7.73 -11.35 8.18
C GLU A 41 7.11 -9.95 8.05
N LEU A 42 5.81 -9.88 7.74
CA LEU A 42 5.10 -8.60 7.62
C LEU A 42 4.77 -7.99 8.98
N VAL A 43 4.46 -8.81 9.98
CA VAL A 43 4.36 -8.39 11.39
C VAL A 43 5.69 -7.79 11.84
N GLU A 44 6.82 -8.48 11.61
CA GLU A 44 8.16 -8.00 11.95
C GLU A 44 8.51 -6.69 11.23
N LYS A 45 8.10 -6.53 9.96
CA LYS A 45 8.21 -5.25 9.25
C LYS A 45 7.42 -4.16 9.98
N SER A 46 6.15 -4.39 10.31
CA SER A 46 5.35 -3.38 11.00
C SER A 46 5.93 -3.01 12.36
N GLU A 47 6.37 -3.99 13.16
CA GLU A 47 7.04 -3.76 14.44
C GLU A 47 8.32 -2.93 14.27
N PHE A 48 9.11 -3.21 13.24
CA PHE A 48 10.28 -2.41 12.90
C PHE A 48 9.91 -0.96 12.60
N PHE A 49 8.84 -0.69 11.83
CA PHE A 49 8.39 0.67 11.54
C PHE A 49 7.91 1.36 12.82
N GLN A 50 7.03 0.71 13.60
CA GLN A 50 6.52 1.23 14.87
C GLN A 50 7.64 1.62 15.84
N LYS A 51 8.64 0.75 16.01
CA LYS A 51 9.78 0.99 16.90
C LYS A 51 10.73 2.07 16.38
N THR A 52 11.03 2.06 15.08
CA THR A 52 12.04 2.95 14.49
C THR A 52 11.48 4.36 14.28
N LEU A 53 10.21 4.46 13.91
CA LEU A 53 9.51 5.72 13.65
C LEU A 53 8.73 6.24 14.85
N ALA A 54 8.94 5.67 16.05
CA ALA A 54 8.36 6.17 17.29
C ALA A 54 8.66 7.67 17.48
N LYS A 55 7.70 8.43 18.01
CA LYS A 55 7.72 9.91 18.06
C LYS A 55 8.97 10.48 18.73
N ASP A 56 9.45 9.81 19.78
CA ASP A 56 10.65 10.16 20.55
C ASP A 56 11.95 9.76 19.84
N ARG A 57 11.92 8.67 19.05
CA ARG A 57 13.10 8.17 18.32
C ARG A 57 13.35 8.89 17.01
N LEU A 58 12.30 9.25 16.27
CA LEU A 58 12.37 9.78 14.91
C LEU A 58 13.36 10.95 14.74
N PRO A 59 13.44 11.96 15.65
CA PRO A 59 14.41 13.05 15.52
C PRO A 59 15.88 12.58 15.52
N SER A 60 16.18 11.46 16.19
CA SER A 60 17.53 10.94 16.38
C SER A 60 18.03 10.02 15.26
N LEU A 61 17.18 9.67 14.29
CA LEU A 61 17.52 8.71 13.24
C LEU A 61 18.76 9.13 12.44
N LYS A 62 19.62 8.17 12.09
CA LYS A 62 20.76 8.43 11.21
C LYS A 62 20.43 8.12 9.76
N ALA A 63 21.34 8.49 8.85
CA ALA A 63 21.18 8.22 7.42
C ALA A 63 21.00 6.72 7.16
N GLU A 64 21.77 5.89 7.84
CA GLU A 64 21.75 4.43 7.69
C GLU A 64 20.42 3.82 8.16
N GLU A 65 19.81 4.40 9.19
CA GLU A 65 18.49 3.97 9.67
C GLU A 65 17.38 4.39 8.69
N LEU A 66 17.49 5.57 8.08
CA LEU A 66 16.57 6.01 7.01
C LEU A 66 16.71 5.13 5.76
N GLU A 67 17.93 4.74 5.39
CA GLU A 67 18.16 3.76 4.33
C GLU A 67 17.51 2.40 4.66
N ALA A 68 17.64 1.92 5.89
CA ALA A 68 17.03 0.65 6.32
C ALA A 68 15.49 0.70 6.29
N ILE A 69 14.87 1.85 6.60
CA ILE A 69 13.43 2.06 6.43
C ILE A 69 13.06 1.98 4.94
N PHE A 70 13.77 2.74 4.09
CA PHE A 70 13.49 2.76 2.65
C PHE A 70 13.80 1.44 1.95
N ASP A 71 14.70 0.62 2.48
CA ASP A 71 14.92 -0.74 2.01
C ASP A 71 13.72 -1.65 2.20
N LYS A 72 12.79 -1.30 3.09
CA LYS A 72 11.55 -2.03 3.31
C LYS A 72 10.35 -1.41 2.60
N ILE A 73 10.54 -0.34 1.81
CA ILE A 73 9.47 0.32 1.05
C ILE A 73 9.71 0.10 -0.44
N PHE A 74 8.75 -0.48 -1.14
CA PHE A 74 8.94 -0.91 -2.53
C PHE A 74 9.26 0.27 -3.46
N ALA A 75 8.53 1.38 -3.31
CA ALA A 75 8.71 2.59 -4.10
C ALA A 75 10.03 3.33 -3.79
N ALA A 76 10.59 3.18 -2.58
CA ALA A 76 11.79 3.88 -2.16
C ALA A 76 13.08 3.09 -2.40
N ARG A 77 13.07 1.75 -2.24
CA ARG A 77 14.27 0.90 -2.11
C ARG A 77 15.36 1.22 -3.15
N ARG A 78 15.01 1.28 -4.44
CA ARG A 78 15.98 1.50 -5.52
C ARG A 78 16.51 2.93 -5.61
N LYS A 79 15.81 3.90 -5.00
CA LYS A 79 16.13 5.33 -5.03
C LYS A 79 16.50 5.88 -3.65
N LYS A 80 16.63 5.03 -2.61
CA LYS A 80 16.82 5.46 -1.21
C LYS A 80 17.94 6.47 -1.02
N LYS A 81 19.11 6.23 -1.63
CA LYS A 81 20.28 7.12 -1.56
C LYS A 81 20.00 8.47 -2.22
N GLN A 82 19.42 8.44 -3.43
CA GLN A 82 19.02 9.64 -4.16
C GLN A 82 17.98 10.47 -3.38
N ILE A 83 16.97 9.82 -2.79
CA ILE A 83 15.96 10.50 -1.97
C ILE A 83 16.60 11.18 -0.76
N ILE A 84 17.47 10.48 -0.04
CA ILE A 84 18.13 11.00 1.17
C ILE A 84 19.06 12.17 0.81
N GLU A 85 19.84 12.06 -0.26
CA GLU A 85 20.77 13.09 -0.73
C GLU A 85 20.02 14.34 -1.20
N GLU A 86 19.04 14.20 -2.09
CA GLU A 86 18.34 15.34 -2.69
C GLU A 86 17.34 16.01 -1.74
N THR A 87 16.71 15.23 -0.84
CA THR A 87 15.77 15.78 0.15
C THR A 87 16.51 16.38 1.34
N GLY A 88 17.59 15.73 1.78
CA GLY A 88 18.32 16.04 3.01
C GLY A 88 17.68 15.38 4.24
N ILE A 89 18.54 14.84 5.12
CA ILE A 89 18.16 14.04 6.30
C ILE A 89 17.18 14.78 7.22
N ASP A 90 17.46 16.03 7.59
CA ASP A 90 16.63 16.77 8.54
C ASP A 90 15.25 17.10 7.98
N LYS A 91 15.18 17.46 6.69
CA LYS A 91 13.90 17.68 6.00
C LYS A 91 13.12 16.38 5.89
N LEU A 92 13.79 15.26 5.61
CA LEU A 92 13.15 13.96 5.51
C LEU A 92 12.57 13.52 6.86
N LYS A 93 13.34 13.62 7.95
CA LYS A 93 12.84 13.38 9.32
C LYS A 93 11.61 14.24 9.61
N LYS A 94 11.71 15.54 9.33
CA LYS A 94 10.58 16.45 9.55
C LYS A 94 9.36 16.03 8.74
N ALA A 95 9.52 15.71 7.46
CA ALA A 95 8.42 15.27 6.60
C ALA A 95 7.76 13.97 7.11
N ILE A 96 8.56 12.98 7.53
CA ILE A 96 8.03 11.74 8.13
C ILE A 96 7.32 12.03 9.45
N SER A 97 7.90 12.90 10.30
CA SER A 97 7.26 13.31 11.56
C SER A 97 5.93 14.03 11.34
N ASP A 98 5.87 14.95 10.36
CA ASP A 98 4.67 15.69 10.02
C ASP A 98 3.60 14.80 9.37
N LEU A 99 4.01 13.74 8.66
CA LEU A 99 3.12 12.71 8.10
C LEU A 99 2.48 11.86 9.22
N LEU A 100 3.30 11.34 10.14
CA LEU A 100 2.89 10.36 11.14
C LEU A 100 2.25 10.98 12.38
N TYR A 101 2.79 12.12 12.83
CA TYR A 101 2.45 12.77 14.10
C TYR A 101 2.11 14.25 13.97
N GLY A 102 2.09 14.80 12.74
CA GLY A 102 1.71 16.17 12.50
C GLY A 102 0.33 16.45 13.06
N ASP A 103 0.17 17.62 13.67
CA ASP A 103 -1.03 17.99 14.41
C ASP A 103 -2.28 17.77 13.57
N GLU A 104 -3.23 16.99 14.10
CA GLU A 104 -4.53 16.75 13.45
C GLU A 104 -5.28 18.08 13.29
N LYS A 105 -4.89 19.10 14.08
CA LYS A 105 -5.39 20.48 14.06
C LYS A 105 -4.62 21.44 13.14
N GLY A 106 -4.02 20.94 12.06
CA GLY A 106 -3.74 21.76 10.87
C GLY A 106 -2.53 22.70 10.94
N GLY A 107 -1.79 22.77 9.83
CA GLY A 107 -0.69 23.72 9.65
C GLY A 107 -1.12 25.18 9.74
N LEU A 108 -0.12 26.07 9.76
CA LEU A 108 -0.16 27.54 9.91
C LEU A 108 -1.18 28.33 9.05
N LEU A 109 -1.94 27.67 8.16
CA LEU A 109 -2.94 28.26 7.25
C LEU A 109 -4.38 27.78 7.49
N ARG A 110 -4.65 26.89 8.46
CA ARG A 110 -6.02 26.38 8.70
C ARG A 110 -6.86 27.38 9.52
N LYS A 111 -7.85 28.00 8.85
CA LYS A 111 -8.92 28.81 9.46
C LYS A 111 -10.00 27.99 10.21
N LYS A 112 -10.01 26.66 10.07
CA LYS A 112 -10.97 25.75 10.73
C LYS A 112 -10.24 24.88 11.75
N LYS A 113 -10.54 25.11 13.04
CA LYS A 113 -9.83 24.56 14.22
C LYS A 113 -10.26 23.13 14.60
N ASP A 114 -11.26 22.56 13.92
CA ASP A 114 -12.04 21.40 14.40
C ASP A 114 -12.16 20.24 13.41
N THR A 115 -11.29 20.13 12.39
CA THR A 115 -11.33 18.98 11.46
C THR A 115 -9.97 18.34 11.36
N GLU A 116 -9.89 17.04 11.60
CA GLU A 116 -8.66 16.25 11.43
C GLU A 116 -8.15 16.36 9.99
N ARG A 117 -6.85 16.12 9.79
CA ARG A 117 -6.27 16.08 8.43
C ARG A 117 -6.70 14.80 7.72
N THR A 118 -7.16 14.91 6.47
CA THR A 118 -7.49 13.73 5.67
C THR A 118 -6.22 12.97 5.28
N TRP A 119 -6.37 11.72 4.87
CA TRP A 119 -5.25 10.92 4.38
C TRP A 119 -4.57 11.60 3.17
N GLU A 120 -5.34 12.14 2.23
CA GLU A 120 -4.82 12.83 1.04
C GLU A 120 -4.02 14.07 1.40
N GLU A 121 -4.50 14.87 2.35
CA GLU A 121 -3.75 16.05 2.83
C GLU A 121 -2.40 15.67 3.45
N LYS A 122 -2.36 14.58 4.24
CA LYS A 122 -1.12 14.06 4.85
C LYS A 122 -0.14 13.59 3.78
N VAL A 123 -0.62 12.78 2.85
CA VAL A 123 0.17 12.18 1.78
C VAL A 123 0.67 13.21 0.77
N ASP A 124 -0.16 14.17 0.36
CA ASP A 124 0.24 15.22 -0.58
C ASP A 124 1.24 16.20 0.01
N GLU A 125 1.11 16.55 1.29
CA GLU A 125 2.10 17.39 1.95
C GLU A 125 3.46 16.69 2.03
N PHE A 126 3.47 15.41 2.42
CA PHE A 126 4.71 14.61 2.41
C PHE A 126 5.32 14.52 1.00
N ALA A 127 4.52 14.18 0.00
CA ALA A 127 4.99 14.01 -1.38
C ALA A 127 5.59 15.30 -1.96
N LYS A 128 5.11 16.48 -1.53
CA LYS A 128 5.69 17.78 -1.92
C LYS A 128 7.06 18.06 -1.30
N GLN A 129 7.40 17.42 -0.18
CA GLN A 129 8.70 17.60 0.48
C GLN A 129 9.79 16.69 -0.10
N LEU A 130 9.43 15.49 -0.58
CA LEU A 130 10.38 14.55 -1.15
C LEU A 130 11.00 15.04 -2.47
N ARG A 131 12.29 14.76 -2.65
CA ARG A 131 13.07 14.96 -3.89
C ARG A 131 13.73 13.64 -4.29
N GLY A 132 14.32 13.56 -5.49
CA GLY A 132 14.91 12.33 -6.01
C GLY A 132 13.92 11.27 -6.48
N ILE A 133 12.62 11.56 -6.49
CA ILE A 133 11.57 10.62 -6.88
C ILE A 133 10.33 11.32 -7.45
N ASP A 134 9.59 10.63 -8.31
CA ASP A 134 8.33 11.12 -8.86
C ASP A 134 7.22 11.18 -7.79
N ARG A 135 6.21 12.01 -8.04
CA ARG A 135 5.13 12.28 -7.07
C ARG A 135 4.30 11.03 -6.74
N LYS A 136 4.04 10.17 -7.73
CA LYS A 136 3.25 8.95 -7.54
C LYS A 136 3.96 8.00 -6.56
N SER A 137 5.24 7.73 -6.81
CA SER A 137 6.05 6.92 -5.91
C SER A 137 6.22 7.58 -4.54
N ALA A 138 6.32 8.91 -4.44
CA ALA A 138 6.34 9.60 -3.15
C ALA A 138 5.04 9.41 -2.34
N ARG A 139 3.88 9.34 -3.01
CA ARG A 139 2.60 9.00 -2.36
C ARG A 139 2.58 7.55 -1.88
N ASP A 140 3.08 6.62 -2.68
CA ASP A 140 3.21 5.21 -2.28
C ASP A 140 4.13 5.03 -1.07
N ILE A 141 5.24 5.79 -0.99
CA ILE A 141 6.12 5.82 0.19
C ILE A 141 5.34 6.30 1.43
N ALA A 142 4.56 7.37 1.30
CA ALA A 142 3.75 7.90 2.40
C ALA A 142 2.70 6.89 2.89
N ALA A 143 2.05 6.19 1.95
CA ALA A 143 1.07 5.15 2.24
C ALA A 143 1.68 4.00 3.04
N GLU A 144 2.86 3.49 2.62
CA GLU A 144 3.58 2.44 3.36
C GLU A 144 4.03 2.92 4.75
N LEU A 145 4.55 4.15 4.87
CA LEU A 145 4.95 4.72 6.17
C LEU A 145 3.76 4.79 7.14
N LEU A 146 2.61 5.28 6.68
CA LEU A 146 1.39 5.37 7.50
C LEU A 146 0.88 3.99 7.91
N HIS A 147 0.73 3.08 6.94
CA HIS A 147 0.18 1.75 7.17
C HIS A 147 1.07 0.92 8.08
N PHE A 148 2.38 0.78 7.81
CA PHE A 148 3.24 -0.07 8.63
C PHE A 148 3.56 0.51 10.00
N THR A 149 3.45 1.84 10.19
CA THR A 149 3.58 2.47 11.52
C THR A 149 2.28 2.39 12.32
N PHE A 150 1.11 2.46 11.67
CA PHE A 150 -0.19 2.37 12.34
C PHE A 150 -1.14 1.42 11.60
N PRO A 151 -0.87 0.10 11.62
CA PRO A 151 -1.57 -0.89 10.79
C PRO A 151 -3.06 -1.01 11.14
N GLU A 152 -3.45 -0.63 12.36
CA GLU A 152 -4.84 -0.61 12.80
C GLU A 152 -5.59 0.68 12.38
N LYS A 153 -4.87 1.77 12.06
CA LYS A 153 -5.47 3.06 11.69
C LYS A 153 -5.54 3.25 10.18
N TYR A 154 -4.56 2.75 9.44
CA TYR A 154 -4.49 2.94 8.00
C TYR A 154 -4.41 1.61 7.25
N ILE A 155 -5.24 1.43 6.23
CA ILE A 155 -5.05 0.44 5.16
C ILE A 155 -3.85 0.81 4.28
N LEU A 156 -3.26 -0.17 3.60
CA LEU A 156 -2.24 0.05 2.59
C LEU A 156 -2.90 0.49 1.28
N TRP A 157 -2.74 1.77 0.91
CA TRP A 157 -3.20 2.28 -0.38
C TRP A 157 -2.04 2.79 -1.23
N THR A 158 -1.48 1.89 -2.02
CA THR A 158 -0.45 2.17 -3.02
C THR A 158 -1.02 2.00 -4.43
N SER A 159 -0.33 2.58 -5.41
CA SER A 159 -0.74 2.53 -6.82
C SER A 159 -0.75 1.13 -7.44
N TRP A 160 0.01 0.18 -6.89
CA TRP A 160 -0.04 -1.22 -7.33
C TRP A 160 -1.28 -1.96 -6.79
N ILE A 161 -1.88 -1.50 -5.68
CA ILE A 161 -3.15 -2.03 -5.16
C ILE A 161 -4.32 -1.43 -5.93
N TRP A 162 -4.38 -0.10 -5.97
CA TRP A 162 -5.40 0.64 -6.68
C TRP A 162 -4.90 2.05 -7.00
N ASP A 163 -4.85 2.37 -8.29
CA ASP A 163 -4.59 3.71 -8.80
C ASP A 163 -5.86 4.27 -9.45
N PRO A 164 -6.54 5.25 -8.83
CA PRO A 164 -7.75 5.83 -9.41
C PRO A 164 -7.47 6.63 -10.69
N GLU A 165 -6.25 7.16 -10.90
CA GLU A 165 -5.93 7.96 -12.09
C GLU A 165 -5.84 7.07 -13.34
N SER A 166 -5.14 5.94 -13.24
CA SER A 166 -5.00 4.98 -14.35
C SER A 166 -6.08 3.89 -14.36
N GLU A 167 -6.90 3.79 -13.30
CA GLU A 167 -7.86 2.71 -13.06
C GLU A 167 -7.22 1.31 -13.08
N THR A 168 -6.01 1.17 -12.51
CA THR A 168 -5.24 -0.09 -12.49
C THR A 168 -4.89 -0.53 -11.07
N GLY A 169 -4.41 -1.77 -10.91
CA GLY A 169 -3.89 -2.29 -9.66
C GLY A 169 -4.38 -3.71 -9.39
N ALA A 170 -4.04 -4.28 -8.24
CA ALA A 170 -4.48 -5.61 -7.81
C ALA A 170 -6.01 -5.73 -7.75
N ILE A 171 -6.70 -4.66 -7.32
CA ILE A 171 -8.15 -4.71 -7.04
C ILE A 171 -8.98 -5.04 -8.28
N VAL A 172 -8.51 -4.66 -9.48
CA VAL A 172 -9.28 -4.83 -10.72
C VAL A 172 -9.48 -6.30 -11.09
N PHE A 173 -8.69 -7.21 -10.51
CA PHE A 173 -8.78 -8.66 -10.73
C PHE A 173 -9.79 -9.35 -9.81
N LEU A 174 -10.42 -8.62 -8.88
CA LEU A 174 -11.54 -9.13 -8.07
C LEU A 174 -12.89 -8.95 -8.76
N LYS A 175 -12.86 -8.76 -10.09
CA LYS A 175 -14.00 -8.72 -11.00
C LYS A 175 -13.67 -9.45 -12.30
N GLU A 176 -14.69 -10.07 -12.90
CA GLU A 176 -14.56 -10.77 -14.19
C GLU A 176 -14.10 -9.84 -15.31
N GLU A 177 -14.63 -8.61 -15.33
CA GLU A 177 -14.27 -7.59 -16.33
C GLU A 177 -13.54 -6.41 -15.66
N PRO A 178 -12.39 -5.98 -16.20
CA PRO A 178 -11.72 -4.78 -15.72
C PRO A 178 -12.60 -3.55 -15.99
N PRO A 179 -12.57 -2.55 -15.10
CA PRO A 179 -13.31 -1.32 -15.35
C PRO A 179 -12.79 -0.60 -16.60
N THR A 180 -13.70 -0.10 -17.43
CA THR A 180 -13.36 0.77 -18.57
C THR A 180 -14.18 2.05 -18.54
N GLY A 181 -13.60 3.15 -19.03
CA GLY A 181 -14.30 4.42 -19.25
C GLY A 181 -14.64 5.20 -17.97
N GLY A 182 -13.78 5.18 -16.94
CA GLY A 182 -14.04 5.92 -15.71
C GLY A 182 -14.95 5.18 -14.72
N ARG A 183 -15.21 3.88 -14.96
CA ARG A 183 -16.05 3.04 -14.10
C ARG A 183 -15.29 2.56 -12.87
N GLY A 184 -13.97 2.46 -12.94
CA GLY A 184 -13.14 1.93 -11.86
C GLY A 184 -13.22 2.81 -10.63
N ARG A 185 -13.14 4.14 -10.84
CA ARG A 185 -13.34 5.14 -9.78
C ARG A 185 -14.68 5.05 -9.06
N ARG A 186 -15.75 4.70 -9.80
CA ARG A 186 -17.08 4.48 -9.19
C ARG A 186 -17.18 3.16 -8.44
N MET A 187 -16.44 2.14 -8.87
CA MET A 187 -16.44 0.80 -8.28
C MET A 187 -15.58 0.74 -7.02
N TYR A 188 -14.37 1.27 -7.11
CA TYR A 188 -13.32 1.10 -6.10
C TYR A 188 -13.01 2.38 -5.32
N GLY A 189 -13.51 3.54 -5.76
CA GLY A 189 -13.33 4.81 -5.07
C GLY A 189 -12.20 5.67 -5.64
N GLU A 190 -12.33 6.98 -5.45
CA GLU A 190 -11.34 8.00 -5.82
C GLU A 190 -10.60 8.55 -4.59
N THR A 191 -11.15 8.36 -3.39
CA THR A 191 -10.60 8.84 -2.12
C THR A 191 -10.28 7.70 -1.18
N TYR A 192 -9.48 7.97 -0.15
CA TYR A 192 -9.00 6.96 0.79
C TYR A 192 -10.15 6.29 1.52
N GLU A 193 -11.10 7.08 2.01
CA GLU A 193 -12.29 6.57 2.70
C GLU A 193 -13.20 5.74 1.80
N GLN A 194 -13.24 6.03 0.50
CA GLN A 194 -13.99 5.22 -0.46
C GLN A 194 -13.31 3.88 -0.71
N PHE A 195 -12.00 3.91 -0.96
CA PHE A 195 -11.23 2.68 -1.19
C PHE A 195 -11.14 1.82 0.07
N LYS A 196 -11.09 2.43 1.26
CA LYS A 196 -11.13 1.75 2.56
C LYS A 196 -12.35 0.86 2.72
N GLN A 197 -13.53 1.26 2.23
CA GLN A 197 -14.73 0.41 2.25
C GLN A 197 -14.58 -0.85 1.39
N VAL A 198 -13.85 -0.77 0.28
CA VAL A 198 -13.56 -1.94 -0.57
C VAL A 198 -12.57 -2.86 0.15
N TYR A 199 -11.55 -2.25 0.75
CA TYR A 199 -10.50 -2.95 1.48
C TYR A 199 -11.06 -3.69 2.72
N GLU A 200 -11.97 -3.06 3.47
CA GLU A 200 -12.69 -3.66 4.60
C GLU A 200 -13.57 -4.83 4.17
N GLN A 201 -14.27 -4.73 3.03
CA GLN A 201 -15.03 -5.86 2.47
C GLN A 201 -14.14 -7.07 2.15
N ILE A 202 -12.91 -6.86 1.67
CA ILE A 202 -11.97 -7.97 1.45
C ILE A 202 -11.59 -8.61 2.80
N ALA A 203 -11.30 -7.80 3.81
CA ALA A 203 -10.99 -8.29 5.15
C ALA A 203 -12.12 -9.15 5.72
N GLU A 204 -13.37 -8.68 5.60
CA GLU A 204 -14.57 -9.41 6.03
C GLU A 204 -14.72 -10.75 5.29
N LYS A 205 -14.55 -10.74 3.95
CA LYS A 205 -14.64 -11.95 3.13
C LYS A 205 -13.57 -12.98 3.46
N LEU A 206 -12.34 -12.55 3.70
CA LEU A 206 -11.26 -13.45 4.11
C LEU A 206 -11.56 -14.08 5.48
N GLN A 207 -12.16 -13.33 6.41
CA GLN A 207 -12.63 -13.87 7.69
C GLN A 207 -13.76 -14.89 7.52
N GLU A 208 -14.75 -14.60 6.64
CA GLU A 208 -15.82 -15.55 6.27
C GLU A 208 -15.26 -16.86 5.70
N PHE A 209 -14.14 -16.79 4.97
CA PHE A 209 -13.44 -17.96 4.41
C PHE A 209 -12.48 -18.64 5.39
N GLY A 210 -12.45 -18.21 6.65
CA GLY A 210 -11.74 -18.90 7.73
C GLY A 210 -10.35 -18.35 8.07
N ILE A 211 -9.95 -17.22 7.49
CA ILE A 211 -8.71 -16.52 7.90
C ILE A 211 -8.95 -15.83 9.25
N LYS A 212 -8.24 -16.28 10.28
CA LYS A 212 -8.46 -15.87 11.68
C LYS A 212 -7.55 -14.74 12.17
N VAL A 213 -6.77 -14.13 11.28
CA VAL A 213 -5.91 -13.00 11.65
C VAL A 213 -6.71 -11.69 11.65
N LYS A 214 -6.39 -10.81 12.60
CA LYS A 214 -7.01 -9.48 12.70
C LYS A 214 -6.18 -8.45 11.94
N GLY A 215 -6.81 -7.31 11.64
CA GLY A 215 -6.17 -6.20 10.93
C GLY A 215 -6.03 -6.46 9.43
N TYR A 216 -5.19 -5.66 8.78
CA TYR A 216 -5.11 -5.60 7.32
C TYR A 216 -3.91 -6.32 6.72
N LEU A 217 -2.94 -6.76 7.53
CA LEU A 217 -1.69 -7.35 7.05
C LEU A 217 -1.89 -8.58 6.15
N PHE A 218 -2.90 -9.41 6.41
CA PHE A 218 -3.20 -10.54 5.52
C PHE A 218 -3.92 -10.11 4.23
N VAL A 219 -4.68 -9.01 4.27
CA VAL A 219 -5.26 -8.40 3.06
C VAL A 219 -4.14 -7.87 2.16
N ASP A 220 -3.07 -7.31 2.75
CA ASP A 220 -1.88 -6.88 2.00
C ASP A 220 -1.21 -8.05 1.27
N ILE A 221 -1.03 -9.17 1.95
CA ILE A 221 -0.49 -10.41 1.36
C ILE A 221 -1.39 -10.89 0.23
N PHE A 222 -2.70 -10.94 0.47
CA PHE A 222 -3.69 -11.37 -0.50
C PHE A 222 -3.62 -10.52 -1.79
N LEU A 223 -3.63 -9.19 -1.65
CA LEU A 223 -3.54 -8.27 -2.78
C LEU A 223 -2.17 -8.32 -3.48
N ALA A 224 -1.08 -8.47 -2.72
CA ALA A 224 0.26 -8.59 -3.27
C ALA A 224 0.41 -9.87 -4.12
N MET A 225 -0.18 -10.98 -3.68
CA MET A 225 -0.20 -12.24 -4.41
C MET A 225 -1.02 -12.15 -5.71
N ILE A 226 -2.18 -11.46 -5.68
CA ILE A 226 -2.97 -11.19 -6.90
C ILE A 226 -2.13 -10.40 -7.91
N TYR A 227 -1.53 -9.30 -7.46
CA TYR A 227 -0.73 -8.45 -8.33
C TYR A 227 0.49 -9.21 -8.89
N ALA A 228 1.19 -9.97 -8.05
CA ALA A 228 2.34 -10.77 -8.45
C ALA A 228 1.97 -11.84 -9.49
N THR A 229 0.83 -12.53 -9.29
CA THR A 229 0.31 -13.52 -10.25
C THR A 229 -0.02 -12.87 -11.60
N TYR A 230 -0.60 -11.67 -11.59
CA TYR A 230 -0.88 -10.93 -12.82
C TYR A 230 0.41 -10.53 -13.56
N VAL A 231 1.40 -9.98 -12.85
CA VAL A 231 2.68 -9.60 -13.44
C VAL A 231 3.37 -10.83 -14.06
N ASP A 232 3.35 -11.98 -13.38
CA ASP A 232 3.88 -13.23 -13.91
C ASP A 232 3.16 -13.66 -15.19
N TYR A 233 1.81 -13.64 -15.19
CA TYR A 233 1.01 -13.96 -16.39
C TYR A 233 1.28 -13.02 -17.58
N MET A 234 1.32 -11.71 -17.35
CA MET A 234 1.63 -10.72 -18.39
C MET A 234 3.04 -10.91 -18.95
N THR A 235 3.98 -11.27 -18.09
CA THR A 235 5.36 -11.52 -18.51
C THR A 235 5.45 -12.77 -19.38
N LEU A 236 4.77 -13.86 -18.99
CA LEU A 236 4.76 -15.10 -19.77
C LEU A 236 4.07 -14.94 -21.13
N SER A 237 2.97 -14.19 -21.19
CA SER A 237 2.21 -13.97 -22.44
C SER A 237 2.92 -13.06 -23.44
N THR A 238 3.73 -12.10 -22.96
CA THR A 238 4.49 -11.17 -23.82
C THR A 238 5.88 -11.68 -24.16
N MET A 239 6.48 -12.52 -23.32
CA MET A 239 7.86 -12.97 -23.47
C MET A 239 7.98 -14.47 -23.16
N HIS A 240 7.42 -15.32 -24.05
CA HIS A 240 7.43 -16.78 -23.91
C HIS A 240 8.82 -17.38 -23.68
N SER A 241 9.89 -16.74 -24.17
CA SER A 241 11.28 -17.15 -23.97
C SER A 241 11.84 -16.88 -22.56
N ALA A 242 11.14 -16.12 -21.73
CA ALA A 242 11.57 -15.75 -20.37
C ALA A 242 10.98 -16.65 -19.28
N LYS A 243 10.31 -17.76 -19.66
CA LYS A 243 9.77 -18.75 -18.72
C LYS A 243 10.91 -19.33 -17.86
N GLY A 244 10.87 -19.07 -16.55
CA GLY A 244 11.90 -19.47 -15.58
C GLY A 244 12.93 -18.38 -15.24
N PHE A 245 12.89 -17.22 -15.89
CA PHE A 245 13.75 -16.07 -15.55
C PHE A 245 13.14 -15.15 -14.47
N PHE A 246 11.83 -15.28 -14.23
CA PHE A 246 11.08 -14.47 -13.28
C PHE A 246 10.90 -15.18 -11.95
N PRO A 247 10.99 -14.44 -10.83
CA PRO A 247 10.76 -15.00 -9.50
C PRO A 247 9.30 -15.49 -9.38
N PRO A 248 9.05 -16.58 -8.62
CA PRO A 248 7.69 -17.03 -8.31
C PRO A 248 6.83 -15.90 -7.72
N ALA A 249 5.51 -16.00 -7.88
CA ALA A 249 4.56 -14.99 -7.41
C ALA A 249 4.75 -14.67 -5.92
N GLY A 250 4.97 -15.68 -5.07
CA GLY A 250 5.28 -15.49 -3.65
C GLY A 250 6.51 -14.62 -3.38
N VAL A 251 7.59 -14.83 -4.13
CA VAL A 251 8.82 -14.02 -4.02
C VAL A 251 8.57 -12.58 -4.49
N MET A 252 7.80 -12.40 -5.55
CA MET A 252 7.43 -11.06 -6.03
C MET A 252 6.52 -10.33 -5.04
N ALA A 253 5.55 -11.03 -4.45
CA ALA A 253 4.68 -10.49 -3.40
C ALA A 253 5.48 -10.04 -2.17
N LYS A 254 6.43 -10.87 -1.69
CA LYS A 254 7.36 -10.50 -0.62
C LYS A 254 8.16 -9.24 -0.97
N ARG A 255 8.66 -9.15 -2.21
CA ARG A 255 9.38 -7.96 -2.70
C ARG A 255 8.50 -6.69 -2.75
N LEU A 256 7.23 -6.81 -3.16
CA LEU A 256 6.26 -5.71 -3.18
C LEU A 256 5.94 -5.20 -1.78
N LEU A 257 5.84 -6.10 -0.80
CA LEU A 257 5.63 -5.74 0.60
C LEU A 257 6.95 -5.46 1.33
N GLY A 258 8.09 -5.47 0.64
CA GLY A 258 9.38 -5.09 1.21
C GLY A 258 9.91 -6.03 2.31
N VAL A 259 9.44 -7.29 2.33
CA VAL A 259 9.89 -8.32 3.27
C VAL A 259 10.73 -9.38 2.56
N ASN A 260 11.61 -10.04 3.34
CA ASN A 260 12.52 -11.11 2.91
C ASN A 260 13.02 -10.95 1.47
N VAL A 261 13.95 -10.02 1.31
CA VAL A 261 14.56 -9.73 0.01
C VAL A 261 16.00 -10.18 0.05
N PRO A 262 16.28 -11.43 -0.34
CA PRO A 262 17.61 -11.76 -0.83
C PRO A 262 17.89 -10.90 -2.07
N VAL A 263 18.93 -10.07 -2.00
CA VAL A 263 19.70 -9.53 -3.12
C VAL A 263 20.96 -10.42 -3.16
N GLU A 264 21.46 -11.00 -4.24
CA GLU A 264 21.69 -10.54 -5.61
C GLU A 264 21.62 -11.75 -6.56
N PHE A 265 21.12 -11.58 -7.79
CA PHE A 265 21.72 -12.33 -8.89
C PHE A 265 22.80 -11.41 -9.44
N THR A 266 24.05 -11.80 -9.22
CA THR A 266 25.25 -11.29 -9.90
C THR A 266 25.07 -11.26 -11.41
#